data_AF-A0A7J8PG80-F1
#
_entry.id   AF-A0A7J8PG80-F1
#
_cell.length_a   1.000
_cell.length_b   1.000
_cell.length_c   1.000
_cell.angle_alpha   90.00
_cell.angle_beta   90.00
_cell.angle_gamma   90.00
#
_symmetry.space_group_name_H-M   'P 1'
#
loop_
_entity.id
_entity.type
_entity.pdbx_description
1 polymer ?
#
loop_
_entity_poly.entity_id
_entity_poly.type
_entity_poly.pdbx_seq_one_letter_code
_entity_poly.pdbx_strand_id
1 'polypeptide(L)'
;MGRGKRAKSNEKGENKPKDVVHVRARRGEATDSHSLAERVRRGKINERLRCLQDIVPGCYKTMGMAVMLDEIINYVQSLQNQVEFLSMKLTAASTYYDFNSDTDAVERMQVLPV
;
A
#
# COMPACT_ATOMS: atom_id res chain seq x y z
N MET A 1 9.56 -23.72 -35.47
CA MET A 1 8.42 -23.38 -34.59
C MET A 1 8.64 -21.96 -34.08
N GLY A 2 7.72 -21.00 -34.01
CA GLY A 2 6.28 -21.00 -34.23
C GLY A 2 5.79 -19.63 -34.73
N ARG A 3 4.62 -19.68 -35.36
CA ARG A 3 3.88 -18.60 -36.00
C ARG A 3 3.17 -17.72 -34.97
N GLY A 4 2.98 -16.43 -35.29
CA GLY A 4 2.12 -15.53 -34.53
C GLY A 4 1.77 -14.26 -35.30
N LYS A 5 1.17 -14.40 -36.50
CA LYS A 5 0.55 -13.29 -37.25
C LYS A 5 -0.67 -12.76 -36.48
N ARG A 6 -0.73 -11.46 -36.19
CA ARG A 6 -2.00 -10.73 -36.04
C ARG A 6 -2.00 -9.54 -36.99
N ALA A 7 -2.83 -9.68 -38.02
CA ALA A 7 -3.20 -8.62 -38.94
C ALA A 7 -4.15 -7.64 -38.26
N LYS A 8 -3.99 -6.34 -38.54
CA LYS A 8 -5.13 -5.41 -38.58
C LYS A 8 -4.94 -4.42 -39.73
N SER A 9 -6.01 -4.29 -40.46
CA SER A 9 -6.21 -3.73 -41.80
C SER A 9 -6.09 -2.21 -41.89
N ASN A 10 -5.32 -1.77 -42.88
CA ASN A 10 -5.61 -0.78 -43.93
C ASN A 10 -6.74 0.23 -43.70
N GLU A 11 -6.38 1.53 -43.58
CA GLU A 11 -7.08 2.62 -44.27
C GLU A 11 -6.06 3.61 -44.84
N LYS A 12 -6.18 3.86 -46.14
CA LYS A 12 -5.36 4.76 -46.96
C LYS A 12 -5.61 6.22 -46.57
N GLY A 13 -4.53 6.96 -46.34
CA GLY A 13 -4.47 8.41 -46.52
C GLY A 13 -3.16 8.74 -47.22
N GLU A 14 -3.22 9.06 -48.51
CA GLU A 14 -2.08 9.50 -49.30
C GLU A 14 -1.44 10.73 -48.65
N ASN A 15 -0.22 10.57 -48.15
CA ASN A 15 0.72 11.68 -48.02
C ASN A 15 2.12 11.12 -48.26
N LYS A 16 2.82 11.75 -49.20
CA LYS A 16 4.17 11.47 -49.69
C LYS A 16 5.09 10.95 -48.57
N PRO A 17 5.99 9.98 -48.83
CA PRO A 17 6.98 9.56 -47.85
C PRO A 17 7.91 10.75 -47.58
N LYS A 18 7.59 11.53 -46.54
CA LYS A 18 8.60 12.33 -45.86
C LYS A 18 9.54 11.30 -45.26
N ASP A 19 10.84 11.42 -45.52
CA ASP A 19 11.85 10.61 -44.83
C ASP A 19 11.66 10.81 -43.33
N VAL A 20 10.90 9.91 -42.70
CA VAL A 20 10.64 9.96 -41.26
C VAL A 20 11.90 9.41 -40.63
N VAL A 21 12.85 10.31 -40.37
CA VAL A 21 13.98 9.98 -39.52
C VAL A 21 13.40 9.64 -38.15
N HIS A 22 13.38 8.35 -37.81
CA HIS A 22 12.98 7.87 -36.49
C HIS A 22 14.06 8.24 -35.48
N VAL A 23 14.14 9.52 -35.15
CA VAL A 23 14.93 10.00 -34.02
C VAL A 23 14.14 9.68 -32.75
N ARG A 24 14.83 9.16 -31.73
CA ARG A 24 14.25 9.01 -30.40
C ARG A 24 13.68 10.36 -29.93
N ALA A 25 12.37 10.41 -29.68
CA ALA A 25 11.73 11.58 -29.08
C ALA A 25 12.44 11.94 -27.76
N ARG A 26 12.66 13.23 -27.48
CA ARG A 26 13.31 13.65 -26.23
C ARG A 26 12.41 13.30 -25.05
N ARG A 27 12.99 13.25 -23.84
CA ARG A 27 12.25 12.94 -22.61
C ARG A 27 11.12 13.96 -22.43
N GLY A 28 9.87 13.51 -22.58
CA GLY A 28 8.70 14.40 -22.45
C GLY A 28 7.95 14.67 -23.75
N GLU A 29 8.51 14.34 -24.90
CA GLU A 29 7.96 14.68 -26.23
C GLU A 29 7.04 13.61 -26.81
N ALA A 30 6.82 12.50 -26.09
CA ALA A 30 5.80 11.53 -26.48
C ALA A 30 4.42 12.18 -26.31
N THR A 31 3.80 12.55 -27.42
CA THR A 31 2.46 13.16 -27.48
C THR A 31 1.34 12.15 -27.73
N ASP A 32 1.66 10.86 -27.87
CA ASP A 32 0.64 9.84 -28.03
C ASP A 32 -0.14 9.64 -26.71
N SER A 33 -1.44 9.40 -26.84
CA SER A 33 -2.35 9.29 -25.70
C SER A 33 -1.96 8.16 -24.74
N HIS A 34 -1.38 7.07 -25.26
CA HIS A 34 -0.95 5.93 -24.46
C HIS A 34 0.24 6.28 -23.56
N SER A 35 1.28 6.92 -24.11
CA SER A 35 2.44 7.38 -23.34
C SER A 35 2.07 8.43 -22.29
N LEU A 36 1.12 9.31 -22.59
CA LEU A 36 0.62 10.30 -21.62
C LEU A 36 -0.11 9.62 -20.45
N ALA A 37 -1.00 8.68 -20.76
CA ALA A 37 -1.72 7.92 -19.74
C ALA A 37 -0.76 7.13 -18.83
N GLU A 38 0.24 6.47 -19.39
CA GLU A 38 1.23 5.72 -18.61
C GLU A 38 2.07 6.64 -17.71
N ARG A 39 2.43 7.85 -18.18
CA ARG A 39 3.13 8.85 -17.36
C ARG A 39 2.30 9.23 -16.13
N VAL A 40 1.01 9.50 -16.32
CA VAL A 40 0.09 9.83 -15.22
C VAL A 40 -0.01 8.66 -14.24
N ARG A 41 -0.13 7.42 -14.74
CA ARG A 41 -0.16 6.21 -13.90
C ARG A 41 1.08 6.09 -13.02
N ARG A 42 2.28 6.26 -13.60
CA ARG A 42 3.55 6.24 -12.85
C ARG A 42 3.65 7.38 -11.84
N GLY A 43 3.15 8.56 -12.20
CA GLY A 43 3.07 9.70 -11.28
C GLY A 43 2.26 9.37 -10.02
N LYS A 44 1.07 8.80 -10.20
CA LYS A 44 0.19 8.39 -9.10
C LYS A 44 0.81 7.30 -8.21
N ILE A 45 1.51 6.34 -8.82
CA ILE A 45 2.25 5.31 -8.06
C ILE A 45 3.35 5.97 -7.20
N ASN A 46 4.15 6.86 -7.79
CA ASN A 46 5.23 7.54 -7.08
C ASN A 46 4.73 8.45 -5.95
N GLU A 47 3.58 9.08 -6.13
CA GLU A 47 2.94 9.87 -5.07
C GLU A 47 2.56 8.99 -3.89
N ARG A 48 1.90 7.85 -4.13
CA ARG A 48 1.55 6.90 -3.07
C ARG A 48 2.79 6.33 -2.38
N LEU A 49 3.86 6.04 -3.13
CA LEU A 49 5.12 5.58 -2.55
C LEU A 49 5.76 6.63 -1.63
N ARG A 50 5.67 7.93 -1.97
CA ARG A 50 6.14 9.00 -1.08
C ARG A 50 5.29 9.10 0.18
N CYS A 51 3.96 9.04 0.07
CA CYS A 51 3.10 9.04 1.25
C CYS A 51 3.41 7.86 2.19
N LEU A 52 3.71 6.68 1.64
CA LEU A 52 4.13 5.52 2.43
C LEU A 52 5.47 5.77 3.13
N GLN A 53 6.46 6.35 2.43
CA GLN A 53 7.76 6.69 3.04
C GLN A 53 7.61 7.68 4.20
N ASP A 54 6.71 8.65 4.09
CA ASP A 54 6.55 9.70 5.10
C ASP A 54 5.94 9.18 6.42
N ILE A 55 5.17 8.09 6.37
CA ILE A 55 4.49 7.52 7.54
C ILE A 55 5.21 6.32 8.14
N VAL A 56 6.06 5.63 7.37
CA VAL A 56 6.73 4.41 7.83
C VAL A 56 8.10 4.77 8.43
N PRO A 57 8.34 4.48 9.73
CA PRO A 57 9.65 4.69 10.33
C PRO A 57 10.70 3.83 9.63
N GLY A 58 11.92 4.35 9.47
CA GLY A 58 13.02 3.62 8.82
C GLY A 58 13.03 3.70 7.28
N CYS A 59 11.97 4.23 6.66
CA CYS A 59 11.98 4.51 5.22
C CYS A 59 12.69 5.84 4.90
N TYR A 60 13.74 5.77 4.07
CA TYR A 60 14.50 6.95 3.65
C TYR A 60 14.33 7.27 2.16
N LYS A 61 14.46 8.55 1.79
CA LYS A 61 14.18 9.05 0.42
C LYS A 61 15.03 8.41 -0.68
N THR A 62 16.25 8.00 -0.34
CA THR A 62 17.20 7.37 -1.27
C THR A 62 17.13 5.83 -1.25
N MET A 63 16.16 5.25 -0.54
CA MET A 63 16.02 3.80 -0.40
C MET A 63 15.58 3.16 -1.71
N GLY A 64 16.17 2.01 -2.02
CA GLY A 64 15.70 1.17 -3.12
C GLY A 64 14.25 0.73 -2.88
N MET A 65 13.45 0.70 -3.96
CA MET A 65 12.02 0.40 -3.85
C MET A 65 11.73 -0.97 -3.22
N ALA A 66 12.57 -1.98 -3.46
CA ALA A 66 12.41 -3.30 -2.85
C ALA A 66 12.54 -3.23 -1.32
N VAL A 67 13.66 -2.67 -0.83
CA VAL A 67 13.92 -2.55 0.61
C VAL A 67 12.86 -1.69 1.30
N MET A 68 12.41 -0.61 0.66
CA MET A 68 11.32 0.22 1.18
C MET A 68 10.02 -0.56 1.35
N LEU A 69 9.68 -1.43 0.40
CA LEU A 69 8.50 -2.28 0.52
C LEU A 69 8.66 -3.31 1.64
N ASP A 70 9.86 -3.84 1.85
CA ASP A 70 10.15 -4.75 2.98
C ASP A 70 9.97 -4.04 4.33
N GLU A 71 10.49 -2.81 4.48
CA GLU A 71 10.30 -2.00 5.70
C GLU A 71 8.81 -1.69 5.95
N ILE A 72 8.06 -1.39 4.91
CA ILE A 72 6.61 -1.16 5.00
C ILE A 72 5.90 -2.42 5.51
N ILE A 73 6.23 -3.59 4.96
CA ILE A 73 5.65 -4.87 5.38
C ILE A 73 5.98 -5.14 6.87
N ASN A 74 7.23 -4.95 7.25
CA ASN A 74 7.68 -5.15 8.64
C ASN A 74 6.95 -4.22 9.61
N TYR A 75 6.75 -2.96 9.23
CA TYR A 75 6.05 -2.00 10.07
C TYR A 75 4.57 -2.37 10.24
N VAL A 76 3.89 -2.79 9.17
CA VAL A 76 2.49 -3.26 9.23
C VAL A 76 2.36 -4.48 10.16
N GLN A 77 3.24 -5.47 10.02
CA GLN A 77 3.25 -6.66 10.90
C GLN A 77 3.49 -6.27 12.36
N SER A 78 4.42 -5.35 12.61
CA SER A 78 4.71 -4.85 13.95
C SER A 78 3.51 -4.12 14.56
N LEU A 79 2.75 -3.36 13.77
CA LEU A 79 1.50 -2.74 14.22
C LEU A 79 0.42 -3.77 14.54
N GLN A 80 0.27 -4.81 13.71
CA GLN A 80 -0.68 -5.90 13.98
C GLN A 80 -0.38 -6.60 15.32
N ASN A 81 0.89 -6.93 15.57
CA ASN A 81 1.33 -7.54 16.82
C ASN A 81 1.07 -6.63 18.03
N GLN A 82 1.30 -5.32 17.90
CA GLN A 82 1.00 -4.35 18.95
C GLN A 82 -0.49 -4.30 19.28
N VAL A 83 -1.35 -4.30 18.26
CA VAL A 83 -2.82 -4.30 18.44
C VAL A 83 -3.28 -5.58 19.13
N GLU A 84 -2.77 -6.74 18.73
CA GLU A 84 -3.10 -8.02 19.37
C GLU A 84 -2.66 -8.04 20.83
N PHE A 85 -1.42 -7.62 21.11
CA PHE A 85 -0.89 -7.55 22.46
C PHE A 85 -1.70 -6.61 23.37
N LEU A 86 -2.05 -5.42 22.87
CA LEU A 86 -2.88 -4.47 23.61
C LEU A 86 -4.29 -5.01 23.85
N SER A 87 -4.86 -5.71 22.88
CA SER A 87 -6.17 -6.35 23.01
C SER A 87 -6.15 -7.42 24.11
N MET A 88 -5.11 -8.26 24.13
CA MET A 88 -4.92 -9.27 25.18
C MET A 88 -4.75 -8.63 26.56
N LYS A 89 -3.95 -7.56 26.66
CA LYS A 89 -3.80 -6.81 27.92
C LYS A 89 -5.11 -6.19 28.40
N LEU A 90 -5.91 -5.65 27.48
CA LEU A 90 -7.20 -5.08 27.81
C LEU A 90 -8.16 -6.16 28.33
N THR A 91 -8.22 -7.31 27.67
CA THR A 91 -9.04 -8.45 28.14
C THR A 91 -8.60 -8.93 29.51
N ALA A 92 -7.29 -9.10 29.73
CA ALA A 92 -6.77 -9.51 31.04
C ALA A 92 -7.12 -8.48 32.14
N ALA A 93 -7.01 -7.19 31.84
CA ALA A 93 -7.39 -6.13 32.76
C ALA A 93 -8.91 -6.14 33.02
N SER A 94 -9.75 -6.24 31.98
CA SER A 94 -11.21 -6.26 32.15
C SER A 94 -11.67 -7.47 32.96
N THR A 95 -11.12 -8.65 32.69
CA THR A 95 -11.42 -9.86 33.44
C THR A 95 -11.01 -9.74 34.92
N TYR A 96 -9.87 -9.10 35.21
CA TYR A 96 -9.48 -8.82 36.59
C TYR A 96 -10.49 -7.92 37.33
N TYR A 97 -10.99 -6.86 36.69
CA TYR A 97 -12.01 -6.00 37.28
C TYR A 97 -13.38 -6.68 37.43
N ASP A 98 -13.74 -7.57 36.50
CA ASP A 98 -14.96 -8.38 36.57
C ASP A 98 -14.91 -9.34 37.78
N PHE A 99 -13.80 -10.07 37.94
CA PHE A 99 -13.58 -10.94 39.11
C PHE A 99 -13.57 -10.17 40.43
N ASN A 100 -12.97 -8.97 40.49
CA ASN A 100 -12.96 -8.18 41.71
C ASN A 100 -14.38 -7.71 42.09
N SER A 101 -15.21 -7.37 41.10
CA SER A 101 -16.60 -6.97 41.29
C SER A 101 -17.48 -8.10 41.84
N ASP A 102 -17.25 -9.34 41.40
CA ASP A 102 -17.93 -10.53 41.94
C ASP A 102 -17.50 -10.84 43.39
N THR A 103 -16.22 -10.69 43.73
CA THR A 103 -15.76 -10.83 45.13
C THR A 103 -16.33 -9.74 46.04
N ASP A 104 -16.39 -8.48 45.59
CA ASP A 104 -16.99 -7.38 46.35
C ASP A 104 -18.51 -7.60 46.59
N ALA A 105 -19.20 -8.26 45.65
CA ALA A 105 -20.61 -8.62 45.78
C ALA A 105 -20.84 -9.78 46.78
N VAL A 106 -19.96 -10.80 46.75
CA VAL A 106 -20.01 -11.93 47.69
C VAL A 106 -19.63 -11.49 49.12
N GLU A 107 -18.67 -10.58 49.26
CA GLU A 107 -18.27 -10.03 50.56
C GLU A 107 -19.40 -9.20 51.19
N ARG A 108 -20.12 -8.37 50.39
CA ARG A 108 -21.31 -7.65 50.88
C ARG A 108 -22.48 -8.55 51.29
N MET A 109 -22.59 -9.74 50.73
CA MET A 109 -23.66 -10.70 51.07
C MET A 109 -23.38 -11.45 52.39
N GLN A 110 -22.14 -11.44 52.89
CA GLN A 110 -21.75 -12.09 54.15
C GLN A 110 -21.84 -11.18 55.39
N VAL A 111 -22.14 -9.88 55.23
CA VAL A 111 -22.19 -8.89 56.35
C VAL A 111 -23.62 -8.46 56.72
N LEU A 112 -24.65 -9.24 56.39
CA LEU A 112 -26.00 -8.98 56.92
C LEU A 112 -26.11 -9.55 58.34
N PRO A 113 -26.27 -8.72 59.39
CA PRO A 113 -26.53 -9.23 60.72
C PRO A 113 -27.97 -9.77 60.79
N VAL A 114 -28.11 -10.93 61.43
CA VAL A 114 -29.39 -11.56 61.83
C VAL A 114 -30.14 -10.69 62.82
#